data_AF-A0A217EG56-F1
#
_entry.id   AF-A0A217EG56-F1
#
_cell.length_a   1.000
_cell.length_b   1.000
_cell.length_c   1.000
_cell.angle_alpha   90.00
_cell.angle_beta   90.00
_cell.angle_gamma   90.00
#
_symmetry.space_group_name_H-M   'P 1'
#
loop_
_entity.id
_entity.type
_entity.pdbx_description
1 polymer ?
#
loop_
_entity_poly.entity_id
_entity_poly.type
_entity_poly.pdbx_seq_one_letter_code
_entity_poly.pdbx_strand_id
1 'polypeptide(L)'
;MNIEQWLDHLKYTATPSFEECLDVLGPYFPALYKLEETPQDPKWHAEGNVAIHTAWVLSEVYQLLSTHPLSPQKRQALILGALLHDIGKPATTITCSETNRIKSPNHEQAGKIYLVFRLLELNLDQSVYLEILELVGQHQKPKFLVIRNLAHQHYYKLIRDCDFMQLYYLEVADMKGRICDDLDLQLMYLEEFKAICHSLMESQQQDIEVDELSMLKGRFGLCEGYVTHVSEFTSRYKFTNRPGSLTLLCGVIGSGKSTYISGIKTKNTVVISLDDIRAEVSFRADQSQNKKVLIIANERLLQALRENKDVIWDATNTRKDFRDKLINVALNYHVFVNIVVILKYESTIRLQNKKRAMPVPDHIVDQQIQRFQLPTQSEAHQVTYLIH
;
A
#
# COMPACT_ATOMS: atom_id res chain seq x y z
N MET A 1 19.92 15.69 -18.93
CA MET A 1 20.01 15.33 -17.50
C MET A 1 19.67 13.85 -17.38
N ASN A 2 20.42 13.05 -16.62
CA ASN A 2 20.01 11.65 -16.40
C ASN A 2 18.82 11.60 -15.42
N ILE A 3 18.10 10.48 -15.38
CA ILE A 3 16.89 10.38 -14.54
C ILE A 3 17.16 10.57 -13.04
N GLU A 4 18.30 10.08 -12.56
CA GLU A 4 18.69 10.22 -11.14
C GLU A 4 18.86 11.69 -10.74
N GLN A 5 19.54 12.48 -11.56
CA GLN A 5 19.68 13.93 -11.34
C GLN A 5 18.34 14.65 -11.45
N TRP A 6 17.49 14.26 -12.41
CA TRP A 6 16.15 14.83 -12.57
C TRP A 6 15.30 14.58 -11.31
N LEU A 7 15.29 13.35 -10.82
CA LEU A 7 14.58 12.97 -9.59
C LEU A 7 15.13 13.72 -8.38
N ASP A 8 16.45 13.84 -8.25
CA ASP A 8 17.07 14.54 -7.12
C ASP A 8 16.70 16.02 -7.09
N HIS A 9 16.59 16.69 -8.24
CA HIS A 9 16.18 18.08 -8.32
C HIS A 9 14.75 18.33 -7.79
N LEU A 10 13.84 17.35 -7.86
CA LEU A 10 12.49 17.46 -7.30
C LEU A 10 12.49 17.70 -5.79
N LYS A 11 13.57 17.32 -5.10
CA LYS A 11 13.74 17.52 -3.66
C LYS A 11 13.93 18.97 -3.26
N TYR A 12 14.23 19.86 -4.21
CA TYR A 12 14.63 21.24 -3.94
C TYR A 12 13.64 22.24 -4.54
N THR A 13 14.01 22.88 -5.65
CA THR A 13 13.25 23.98 -6.24
C THR A 13 12.59 23.63 -7.56
N ALA A 14 12.87 22.44 -8.12
CA ALA A 14 12.31 22.05 -9.40
C ALA A 14 10.78 21.96 -9.36
N THR A 15 10.16 22.41 -10.45
CA THR A 15 8.72 22.43 -10.71
C THR A 15 8.48 22.04 -12.18
N PRO A 16 8.81 20.79 -12.57
CA PRO A 16 8.70 20.35 -13.96
C PRO A 16 7.25 20.45 -14.45
N SER A 17 7.04 20.76 -15.73
CA SER A 17 5.70 20.68 -16.30
C SER A 17 5.26 19.22 -16.45
N PHE A 18 3.97 19.01 -16.76
CA PHE A 18 3.47 17.67 -17.09
C PHE A 18 4.20 17.09 -18.31
N GLU A 19 4.48 17.91 -19.33
CA GLU A 19 5.19 17.50 -20.55
C GLU A 19 6.62 17.07 -20.24
N GLU A 20 7.35 17.83 -19.40
CA GLU A 20 8.68 17.43 -18.95
C GLU A 20 8.63 16.10 -18.16
N CYS A 21 7.65 15.94 -17.28
CA CYS A 21 7.45 14.70 -16.55
C CYS A 21 7.12 13.53 -17.49
N LEU A 22 6.29 13.75 -18.51
CA LEU A 22 5.92 12.75 -19.50
C LEU A 22 7.13 12.30 -20.33
N ASP A 23 7.97 13.24 -20.76
CA ASP A 23 9.20 12.96 -21.51
C ASP A 23 10.19 12.13 -20.68
N VAL A 24 10.35 12.43 -19.39
CA VAL A 24 11.30 11.75 -18.51
C VAL A 24 10.76 10.41 -18.00
N LEU A 25 9.51 10.36 -17.55
CA LEU A 25 8.93 9.22 -16.83
C LEU A 25 8.00 8.35 -17.68
N GLY A 26 7.55 8.81 -18.84
CA GLY A 26 6.73 8.01 -19.76
C GLY A 26 7.33 6.65 -20.14
N PRO A 27 8.66 6.53 -20.37
CA PRO A 27 9.30 5.22 -20.62
C PRO A 27 9.18 4.23 -19.46
N TYR A 28 9.09 4.72 -18.22
CA TYR A 28 8.96 3.92 -17.00
C TYR A 28 7.49 3.63 -16.67
N PHE A 29 6.61 4.57 -16.99
CA PHE A 29 5.17 4.47 -16.76
C PHE A 29 4.38 4.72 -18.06
N PRO A 30 4.31 3.73 -18.99
CA PRO A 30 3.57 3.88 -20.24
C PRO A 30 2.09 4.29 -20.12
N ALA A 31 1.48 4.17 -18.93
CA ALA A 31 0.14 4.67 -18.68
C ALA A 31 0.05 6.22 -18.72
N LEU A 32 1.16 6.94 -18.51
CA LEU A 32 1.22 8.41 -18.61
C LEU A 32 0.85 8.88 -20.03
N TYR A 33 1.29 8.16 -21.07
CA TYR A 33 0.94 8.48 -22.46
C TYR A 33 -0.56 8.34 -22.78
N LYS A 34 -1.34 7.71 -21.91
CA LYS A 34 -2.78 7.49 -22.11
C LYS A 34 -3.65 8.51 -21.37
N LEU A 35 -3.07 9.38 -20.54
CA LEU A 35 -3.85 10.33 -19.73
C LEU A 35 -4.57 11.36 -20.62
N GLU A 36 -3.98 11.78 -21.73
CA GLU A 36 -4.58 12.72 -22.67
C GLU A 36 -5.82 12.12 -23.37
N GLU A 37 -5.76 10.83 -23.70
CA GLU A 37 -6.86 10.10 -24.35
C GLU A 37 -7.96 9.66 -23.36
N THR A 38 -7.71 9.78 -22.05
CA THR A 38 -8.65 9.32 -21.02
C THR A 38 -9.64 10.44 -20.68
N PRO A 39 -10.93 10.32 -21.05
CA PRO A 39 -11.89 11.38 -20.82
C PRO A 39 -12.33 11.41 -19.34
N GLN A 40 -12.77 12.58 -18.89
CA GLN A 40 -13.39 12.75 -17.57
C GLN A 40 -14.84 13.20 -17.68
N ASP A 41 -15.59 13.08 -16.58
CA ASP A 41 -16.98 13.51 -16.54
C ASP A 41 -17.06 15.05 -16.49
N PRO A 42 -17.66 15.73 -17.49
CA PRO A 42 -17.63 17.19 -17.59
C PRO A 42 -18.30 17.94 -16.43
N LYS A 43 -19.16 17.27 -15.65
CA LYS A 43 -19.78 17.88 -14.47
C LYS A 43 -18.82 17.95 -13.28
N TRP A 44 -17.91 16.98 -13.16
CA TRP A 44 -16.95 16.93 -12.05
C TRP A 44 -15.56 17.42 -12.45
N HIS A 45 -15.26 17.39 -13.75
CA HIS A 45 -13.98 17.69 -14.37
C HIS A 45 -14.22 18.43 -15.70
N ALA A 46 -14.66 19.69 -15.62
CA ALA A 46 -14.96 20.46 -16.83
C ALA A 46 -13.70 20.90 -17.60
N GLU A 47 -12.50 20.73 -17.02
CA GLU A 47 -11.20 21.00 -17.64
C GLU A 47 -10.86 20.06 -18.80
N GLY A 48 -11.50 18.89 -18.88
CA GLY A 48 -11.37 17.98 -20.02
C GLY A 48 -10.86 16.59 -19.65
N ASN A 49 -9.63 16.27 -20.07
CA ASN A 49 -9.04 14.93 -19.92
C ASN A 49 -8.15 14.82 -18.66
N VAL A 50 -7.66 13.62 -18.38
CA VAL A 50 -6.85 13.34 -17.19
C VAL A 50 -5.48 14.02 -17.26
N ALA A 51 -4.89 14.23 -18.44
CA ALA A 51 -3.62 14.94 -18.59
C ALA A 51 -3.73 16.42 -18.20
N ILE A 52 -4.74 17.13 -18.69
CA ILE A 52 -4.99 18.54 -18.36
C ILE A 52 -5.17 18.70 -16.85
N HIS A 53 -6.01 17.83 -16.26
CA HIS A 53 -6.23 17.80 -14.83
C HIS A 53 -4.92 17.57 -14.06
N THR A 54 -4.14 16.55 -14.43
CA THR A 54 -2.86 16.24 -13.77
C THR A 54 -1.88 17.42 -13.83
N ALA A 55 -1.81 18.13 -14.96
CA ALA A 55 -0.99 19.34 -15.11
C ALA A 55 -1.42 20.48 -14.18
N TRP A 56 -2.73 20.64 -13.98
CA TRP A 56 -3.29 21.64 -13.08
C TRP A 56 -3.04 21.26 -11.61
N VAL A 57 -3.21 19.99 -11.25
CA VAL A 57 -2.86 19.47 -9.92
C VAL A 57 -1.38 19.70 -9.60
N LEU A 58 -0.46 19.46 -10.54
CA LEU A 58 0.96 19.77 -10.36
C LEU A 58 1.18 21.27 -10.09
N SER A 59 0.51 22.14 -10.84
CA SER A 59 0.60 23.59 -10.67
C SER A 59 0.12 24.02 -9.27
N GLU A 60 -0.99 23.45 -8.79
CA GLU A 60 -1.51 23.69 -7.44
C GLU A 60 -0.58 23.15 -6.34
N VAL A 61 0.03 21.97 -6.55
CA VAL A 61 1.06 21.43 -5.64
C VAL A 61 2.25 22.38 -5.55
N TYR A 62 2.71 22.97 -6.65
CA TYR A 62 3.82 23.92 -6.61
C TYR A 62 3.47 25.20 -5.85
N GLN A 63 2.24 25.71 -5.99
CA GLN A 63 1.76 26.84 -5.20
C GLN A 63 1.71 26.49 -3.70
N LEU A 64 1.18 25.31 -3.34
CA LEU A 64 1.15 24.84 -1.95
C LEU A 64 2.56 24.74 -1.37
N LEU A 65 3.50 24.14 -2.11
CA LEU A 65 4.89 23.99 -1.67
C LEU A 65 5.63 25.33 -1.51
N SER A 66 5.21 26.39 -2.21
CA SER A 66 5.80 27.73 -2.05
C SER A 66 5.44 28.40 -0.72
N THR A 67 4.29 28.02 -0.14
CA THR A 67 3.77 28.57 1.12
C THR A 67 3.94 27.60 2.30
N HIS A 68 4.03 26.30 2.02
CA HIS A 68 4.17 25.22 2.99
C HIS A 68 5.36 24.33 2.60
N PRO A 69 6.60 24.78 2.84
CA PRO A 69 7.78 24.00 2.47
C PRO A 69 7.81 22.68 3.23
N LEU A 70 8.06 21.59 2.50
CA LEU A 70 8.23 20.25 3.04
C LEU A 70 9.71 19.87 3.11
N SER A 71 10.03 18.80 3.84
CA SER A 71 11.36 18.20 3.76
C SER A 71 11.66 17.73 2.33
N PRO A 72 12.93 17.63 1.93
CA PRO A 72 13.30 17.29 0.55
C PRO A 72 12.64 15.99 0.03
N GLN A 73 12.57 14.96 0.86
CA GLN A 73 11.94 13.67 0.55
C GLN A 73 10.41 13.78 0.41
N LYS A 74 9.76 14.50 1.33
CA LYS A 74 8.30 14.72 1.26
C LYS A 74 7.91 15.57 0.05
N ARG A 75 8.70 16.59 -0.27
CA ARG A 75 8.52 17.37 -1.51
C ARG A 75 8.57 16.46 -2.74
N GLN A 76 9.61 15.63 -2.85
CA GLN A 76 9.76 14.70 -3.97
C GLN A 76 8.58 13.70 -4.04
N ALA A 77 8.16 13.13 -2.91
CA ALA A 77 7.03 12.22 -2.84
C ALA A 77 5.72 12.89 -3.26
N LEU A 78 5.43 14.12 -2.79
CA LEU A 78 4.22 14.84 -3.13
C LEU A 78 4.13 15.19 -4.63
N ILE A 79 5.25 15.64 -5.24
CA ILE A 79 5.28 15.96 -6.67
C ILE A 79 5.05 14.71 -7.53
N LEU A 80 5.74 13.61 -7.22
CA LEU A 80 5.56 12.35 -7.95
C LEU A 80 4.19 11.72 -7.67
N GLY A 81 3.68 11.84 -6.44
CA GLY A 81 2.33 11.45 -6.07
C GLY A 81 1.28 12.20 -6.86
N ALA A 82 1.42 13.52 -7.02
CA ALA A 82 0.52 14.35 -7.83
C ALA A 82 0.51 13.98 -9.31
N LEU A 83 1.69 13.76 -9.90
CA LEU A 83 1.80 13.28 -11.28
C LEU A 83 1.10 11.92 -11.49
N LEU A 84 1.15 11.04 -10.49
CA LEU A 84 0.76 9.64 -10.62
C LEU A 84 -0.59 9.29 -9.97
N HIS A 85 -1.25 10.21 -9.26
CA HIS A 85 -2.44 9.91 -8.46
C HIS A 85 -3.55 9.23 -9.27
N ASP A 86 -3.69 9.64 -10.53
CA ASP A 86 -4.69 9.18 -11.48
C ASP A 86 -4.17 8.19 -12.54
N ILE A 87 -2.95 7.66 -12.38
CA ILE A 87 -2.31 6.77 -13.36
C ILE A 87 -3.13 5.49 -13.65
N GLY A 88 -4.05 5.13 -12.75
CA GLY A 88 -4.96 4.00 -12.91
C GLY A 88 -6.23 4.30 -13.72
N LYS A 89 -6.57 5.57 -13.99
CA LYS A 89 -7.78 5.94 -14.74
C LYS A 89 -7.81 5.30 -16.14
N PRO A 90 -6.75 5.34 -16.98
CA PRO A 90 -6.79 4.75 -18.31
C PRO A 90 -7.21 3.27 -18.38
N ALA A 91 -6.93 2.50 -17.32
CA ALA A 91 -7.27 1.08 -17.26
C ALA A 91 -8.66 0.79 -16.68
N THR A 92 -9.31 1.79 -16.10
CA THR A 92 -10.53 1.62 -15.29
C THR A 92 -11.68 2.51 -15.74
N THR A 93 -11.42 3.56 -16.53
CA THR A 93 -12.43 4.48 -17.02
C THR A 93 -13.44 3.78 -17.92
N ILE A 94 -14.72 3.92 -17.57
CA ILE A 94 -15.85 3.38 -18.30
C ILE A 94 -16.94 4.44 -18.44
N THR A 95 -17.73 4.33 -19.51
CA THR A 95 -18.97 5.08 -19.67
C THR A 95 -20.13 4.25 -19.13
N CYS A 96 -20.82 4.73 -18.09
CA CYS A 96 -21.97 4.05 -17.52
C CYS A 96 -23.16 4.11 -18.50
N SER A 97 -23.62 2.96 -19.00
CA SER A 97 -24.71 2.87 -19.98
C SER A 97 -26.04 3.49 -19.52
N GLU A 98 -26.35 3.45 -18.23
CA GLU A 98 -27.61 3.98 -17.68
C GLU A 98 -27.65 5.50 -17.56
N THR A 99 -26.48 6.12 -17.33
CA THR A 99 -26.40 7.56 -17.01
C THR A 99 -25.62 8.35 -18.04
N ASN A 100 -24.96 7.68 -18.99
CA ASN A 100 -23.95 8.22 -19.90
C ASN A 100 -22.83 9.00 -19.21
N ARG A 101 -22.65 8.79 -17.90
CA ARG A 101 -21.60 9.43 -17.10
C ARG A 101 -20.32 8.63 -17.16
N ILE A 102 -19.20 9.33 -17.09
CA ILE A 102 -17.87 8.72 -17.10
C ILE A 102 -17.45 8.46 -15.65
N LYS A 103 -16.92 7.27 -15.37
CA LYS A 103 -16.42 6.90 -14.04
C LYS A 103 -15.16 6.07 -14.17
N SER A 104 -14.28 6.18 -13.18
CA SER A 104 -13.05 5.40 -13.07
C SER A 104 -13.04 4.59 -11.76
N PRO A 105 -13.83 3.51 -11.66
CA PRO A 105 -13.94 2.73 -10.44
C PRO A 105 -12.60 2.12 -10.01
N ASN A 106 -12.24 2.28 -8.73
CA ASN A 106 -11.03 1.71 -8.09
C ASN A 106 -9.71 2.08 -8.80
N HIS A 107 -9.66 3.22 -9.50
CA HIS A 107 -8.46 3.67 -10.22
C HIS A 107 -7.28 3.93 -9.28
N GLU A 108 -7.54 4.35 -8.04
CA GLU A 108 -6.54 4.56 -6.99
C GLU A 108 -5.80 3.25 -6.68
N GLN A 109 -6.54 2.15 -6.51
CA GLN A 109 -5.97 0.84 -6.22
C GLN A 109 -5.31 0.24 -7.47
N ALA A 110 -5.90 0.44 -8.65
CA ALA A 110 -5.29 0.00 -9.91
C ALA A 110 -3.96 0.73 -10.17
N GLY A 111 -3.91 2.04 -9.92
CA GLY A 111 -2.71 2.87 -10.02
C GLY A 111 -1.63 2.42 -9.05
N LYS A 112 -1.97 2.24 -7.76
CA LYS A 112 -1.02 1.72 -6.77
C LYS A 112 -0.42 0.37 -7.18
N ILE A 113 -1.25 -0.59 -7.62
CA ILE A 113 -0.79 -1.92 -8.07
C ILE A 113 0.14 -1.79 -9.29
N TYR A 114 -0.23 -0.93 -10.25
CA TYR A 114 0.57 -0.67 -11.44
C TYR A 114 1.97 -0.14 -11.10
N LEU A 115 2.07 0.67 -10.05
CA LEU A 115 3.30 1.36 -9.66
C LEU A 115 4.27 0.52 -8.83
N VAL A 116 3.80 -0.48 -8.05
CA VAL A 116 4.66 -1.24 -7.10
C VAL A 116 6.01 -1.64 -7.70
N PHE A 117 6.01 -2.38 -8.81
CA PHE A 117 7.28 -2.84 -9.40
C PHE A 117 7.95 -1.79 -10.29
N ARG A 118 7.18 -0.86 -10.88
CA ARG A 118 7.73 0.16 -11.81
C ARG A 118 8.48 1.26 -11.09
N LEU A 119 8.01 1.68 -9.91
CA LEU A 119 8.69 2.68 -9.10
C LEU A 119 10.04 2.18 -8.56
N LEU A 120 10.24 0.85 -8.42
CA LEU A 120 11.53 0.31 -8.01
C LEU A 120 12.63 0.69 -9.00
N GLU A 121 12.32 0.70 -10.30
CA GLU A 121 13.27 1.03 -11.38
C GLU A 121 13.77 2.49 -11.32
N LEU A 122 13.14 3.35 -10.52
CA LEU A 122 13.58 4.73 -10.29
C LEU A 122 14.63 4.87 -9.16
N ASN A 123 14.91 3.80 -8.40
CA ASN A 123 15.88 3.78 -7.31
C ASN A 123 15.69 4.93 -6.29
N LEU A 124 14.42 5.20 -5.94
CA LEU A 124 14.05 6.20 -4.95
C LEU A 124 14.41 5.73 -3.53
N ASP A 125 14.57 6.69 -2.62
CA ASP A 125 14.62 6.38 -1.19
C ASP A 125 13.35 5.59 -0.77
N GLN A 126 13.51 4.58 0.09
CA GLN A 126 12.41 3.70 0.48
C GLN A 126 11.24 4.48 1.06
N SER A 127 11.48 5.55 1.83
CA SER A 127 10.41 6.38 2.39
C SER A 127 9.61 7.10 1.30
N VAL A 128 10.29 7.61 0.26
CA VAL A 128 9.66 8.27 -0.89
C VAL A 128 8.87 7.25 -1.72
N TYR A 129 9.45 6.09 -1.99
CA TYR A 129 8.81 5.01 -2.74
C TYR A 129 7.48 4.57 -2.08
N LEU A 130 7.51 4.32 -0.76
CA LEU A 130 6.31 3.90 -0.03
C LEU A 130 5.28 5.02 0.03
N GLU A 131 5.73 6.26 0.27
CA GLU A 131 4.83 7.41 0.35
C GLU A 131 4.11 7.66 -0.97
N ILE A 132 4.78 7.59 -2.13
CA ILE A 132 4.13 7.74 -3.45
C ILE A 132 3.03 6.69 -3.63
N LEU A 133 3.29 5.43 -3.27
CA LEU A 133 2.29 4.36 -3.40
C LEU A 133 1.07 4.59 -2.53
N GLU A 134 1.23 5.15 -1.35
CA GLU A 134 0.12 5.47 -0.44
C GLU A 134 -0.60 6.75 -0.84
N LEU A 135 0.11 7.78 -1.29
CA LEU A 135 -0.49 8.97 -1.89
C LEU A 135 -1.41 8.56 -3.06
N VAL A 136 -0.91 7.79 -4.02
CA VAL A 136 -1.70 7.32 -5.17
C VAL A 136 -2.87 6.43 -4.73
N GLY A 137 -2.63 5.47 -3.84
CA GLY A 137 -3.67 4.50 -3.45
C GLY A 137 -4.74 5.04 -2.50
N GLN A 138 -4.52 6.20 -1.88
CA GLN A 138 -5.38 6.72 -0.82
C GLN A 138 -5.89 8.15 -1.09
N HIS A 139 -5.51 8.78 -2.21
CA HIS A 139 -5.75 10.22 -2.46
C HIS A 139 -7.21 10.69 -2.34
N GLN A 140 -8.21 9.81 -2.57
CA GLN A 140 -9.63 10.18 -2.43
C GLN A 140 -10.21 9.94 -1.03
N LYS A 141 -9.47 9.25 -0.15
CA LYS A 141 -9.97 8.86 1.15
C LYS A 141 -10.23 10.03 2.10
N PRO A 142 -9.37 11.07 2.19
CA PRO A 142 -9.53 12.10 3.22
C PRO A 142 -10.94 12.71 3.26
N LYS A 143 -11.46 13.23 2.13
CA LYS A 143 -12.85 13.74 2.09
C LYS A 143 -13.90 12.66 2.34
N PHE A 144 -13.69 11.43 1.84
CA PHE A 144 -14.66 10.35 1.98
C PHE A 144 -14.83 9.89 3.43
N LEU A 145 -13.78 9.96 4.25
CA LEU A 145 -13.88 9.66 5.68
C LEU A 145 -14.85 10.63 6.37
N VAL A 146 -14.79 11.92 6.02
CA VAL A 146 -15.64 12.98 6.58
C VAL A 146 -17.06 12.89 6.04
N ILE A 147 -17.23 12.87 4.71
CA ILE A 147 -18.54 12.83 4.04
C ILE A 147 -19.39 11.65 4.54
N ARG A 148 -18.76 10.49 4.76
CA ARG A 148 -19.44 9.27 5.22
C ARG A 148 -19.51 9.15 6.74
N ASN A 149 -18.99 10.14 7.48
CA ASN A 149 -18.92 10.15 8.94
C ASN A 149 -18.34 8.83 9.50
N LEU A 150 -17.19 8.41 8.97
CA LEU A 150 -16.57 7.15 9.37
C LEU A 150 -15.93 7.24 10.75
N ALA A 151 -15.91 6.12 11.47
CA ALA A 151 -15.30 6.06 12.80
C ALA A 151 -13.77 6.31 12.78
N HIS A 152 -13.22 6.83 13.89
CA HIS A 152 -11.80 7.20 14.04
C HIS A 152 -10.81 6.10 13.65
N GLN A 153 -11.17 4.83 13.78
CA GLN A 153 -10.34 3.70 13.34
C GLN A 153 -9.89 3.80 11.87
N HIS A 154 -10.72 4.37 10.99
CA HIS A 154 -10.38 4.57 9.58
C HIS A 154 -9.37 5.71 9.39
N TYR A 155 -9.45 6.76 10.20
CA TYR A 155 -8.47 7.83 10.23
C TYR A 155 -7.13 7.31 10.76
N TYR A 156 -7.14 6.50 11.82
CA TYR A 156 -5.92 5.86 12.34
C TYR A 156 -5.26 4.94 11.30
N LYS A 157 -6.03 4.18 10.52
CA LYS A 157 -5.47 3.40 9.39
C LYS A 157 -4.76 4.31 8.39
N LEU A 158 -5.40 5.41 7.98
CA LEU A 158 -4.83 6.33 6.99
C LEU A 158 -3.56 7.02 7.50
N ILE A 159 -3.59 7.55 8.73
CA ILE A 159 -2.45 8.19 9.39
C ILE A 159 -1.28 7.21 9.58
N ARG A 160 -1.58 5.94 9.84
CA ARG A 160 -0.55 4.90 10.00
C ARG A 160 0.07 4.50 8.66
N ASP A 161 -0.70 4.55 7.58
CA ASP A 161 -0.26 4.12 6.27
C ASP A 161 0.52 5.22 5.51
N CYS A 162 0.19 6.50 5.71
CA CYS A 162 0.73 7.61 4.92
C CYS A 162 0.86 8.89 5.78
N ASP A 163 1.71 9.83 5.37
CA ASP A 163 1.68 11.18 5.94
C ASP A 163 0.36 11.88 5.58
N PHE A 164 -0.53 12.03 6.56
CA PHE A 164 -1.86 12.59 6.34
C PHE A 164 -1.81 14.05 5.85
N MET A 165 -0.74 14.80 6.12
CA MET A 165 -0.59 16.17 5.62
C MET A 165 -0.24 16.17 4.14
N GLN A 166 0.58 15.22 3.66
CA GLN A 166 0.84 15.08 2.22
C GLN A 166 -0.41 14.62 1.46
N LEU A 167 -1.20 13.71 2.04
CA LEU A 167 -2.51 13.34 1.48
C LEU A 167 -3.47 14.53 1.43
N TYR A 168 -3.55 15.31 2.51
CA TYR A 168 -4.34 16.54 2.53
C TYR A 168 -3.87 17.52 1.45
N TYR A 169 -2.56 17.77 1.30
CA TYR A 169 -2.07 18.68 0.26
C TYR A 169 -2.34 18.16 -1.15
N LEU A 170 -2.17 16.85 -1.38
CA LEU A 170 -2.49 16.24 -2.66
C LEU A 170 -3.97 16.39 -2.99
N GLU A 171 -4.87 16.09 -2.05
CA GLU A 171 -6.30 16.19 -2.32
C GLU A 171 -6.79 17.64 -2.44
N VAL A 172 -6.19 18.59 -1.70
CA VAL A 172 -6.43 20.03 -1.90
C VAL A 172 -6.03 20.45 -3.32
N ALA A 173 -4.86 20.01 -3.79
CA ALA A 173 -4.40 20.30 -5.15
C ALA A 173 -5.29 19.62 -6.22
N ASP A 174 -5.73 18.39 -5.98
CA ASP A 174 -6.70 17.66 -6.81
C ASP A 174 -8.02 18.47 -6.95
N MET A 175 -8.56 18.96 -5.83
CA MET A 175 -9.79 19.75 -5.84
C MET A 175 -9.62 21.11 -6.52
N LYS A 176 -8.49 21.79 -6.31
CA LYS A 176 -8.22 23.09 -6.97
C LYS A 176 -7.82 22.94 -8.44
N GLY A 177 -7.28 21.78 -8.83
CA GLY A 177 -6.84 21.45 -10.18
C GLY A 177 -7.96 21.00 -11.12
N ARG A 178 -9.22 21.37 -10.86
CA ARG A 178 -10.38 21.03 -11.69
C ARG A 178 -11.42 22.16 -11.70
N ILE A 179 -12.30 22.15 -12.69
CA ILE A 179 -13.46 23.07 -12.75
C ILE A 179 -14.71 22.32 -12.28
N CYS A 180 -15.29 22.75 -11.16
CA CYS A 180 -16.49 22.16 -10.56
C CYS A 180 -17.27 23.16 -9.69
N ASP A 181 -18.58 22.95 -9.58
CA ASP A 181 -19.47 23.80 -8.77
C ASP A 181 -19.36 23.53 -7.25
N ASP A 182 -18.72 22.44 -6.84
CA ASP A 182 -18.70 21.96 -5.46
C ASP A 182 -17.38 22.24 -4.71
N LEU A 183 -16.49 23.05 -5.29
CA LEU A 183 -15.13 23.26 -4.78
C LEU A 183 -15.09 23.67 -3.30
N ASP A 184 -15.84 24.70 -2.91
CA ASP A 184 -15.84 25.22 -1.54
C ASP A 184 -16.29 24.16 -0.52
N LEU A 185 -17.29 23.35 -0.89
CA LEU A 185 -17.78 22.26 -0.05
C LEU A 185 -16.74 21.15 0.08
N GLN A 186 -16.05 20.79 -1.02
CA GLN A 186 -15.00 19.78 -0.98
C GLN A 186 -13.82 20.24 -0.11
N LEU A 187 -13.39 21.50 -0.23
CA LEU A 187 -12.31 22.06 0.60
C LEU A 187 -12.70 22.11 2.08
N MET A 188 -13.97 22.40 2.41
CA MET A 188 -14.47 22.32 3.79
C MET A 188 -14.28 20.92 4.39
N TYR A 189 -14.63 19.86 3.65
CA TYR A 189 -14.43 18.48 4.12
C TYR A 189 -12.95 18.15 4.36
N LEU A 190 -12.03 18.71 3.56
CA LEU A 190 -10.59 18.50 3.74
C LEU A 190 -10.04 19.23 4.97
N GLU A 191 -10.54 20.43 5.29
CA GLU A 191 -10.19 21.10 6.55
C GLU A 191 -10.69 20.32 7.77
N GLU A 192 -11.91 19.77 7.71
CA GLU A 192 -12.43 18.91 8.78
C GLU A 192 -11.59 17.64 8.94
N PHE A 193 -11.22 16.98 7.84
CA PHE A 193 -10.32 15.83 7.84
C PHE A 193 -9.00 16.17 8.55
N LYS A 194 -8.37 17.28 8.15
CA LYS A 194 -7.10 17.75 8.72
C LYS A 194 -7.23 18.01 10.22
N ALA A 195 -8.30 18.68 10.65
CA ALA A 195 -8.55 18.96 12.06
C ALA A 195 -8.72 17.67 12.89
N ILE A 196 -9.48 16.70 12.37
CA ILE A 196 -9.65 15.38 13.02
C ILE A 196 -8.29 14.68 13.14
N CYS A 197 -7.51 14.59 12.05
CA CYS A 197 -6.21 13.93 12.08
C CYS A 197 -5.23 14.58 13.07
N HIS A 198 -5.19 15.91 13.15
CA HIS A 198 -4.37 16.60 14.16
C HIS A 198 -4.82 16.28 15.58
N SER A 199 -6.12 16.34 15.87
CA SER A 199 -6.66 15.99 17.19
C SER A 199 -6.33 14.55 17.59
N LEU A 200 -6.48 13.60 16.65
CA LEU A 200 -6.11 12.22 16.89
C LEU A 200 -4.61 12.09 17.16
N MET A 201 -3.74 12.78 16.41
CA MET A 201 -2.28 12.73 16.63
C MET A 201 -1.84 13.34 17.95
N GLU A 202 -2.41 14.46 18.36
CA GLU A 202 -2.16 15.07 19.66
C GLU A 202 -2.55 14.13 20.80
N SER A 203 -3.69 13.44 20.67
CA SER A 203 -4.14 12.45 21.66
C SER A 203 -3.21 11.23 21.81
N GLN A 204 -2.36 10.96 20.82
CA GLN A 204 -1.37 9.87 20.85
C GLN A 204 -0.03 10.29 21.47
N GLN A 205 0.24 11.60 21.57
CA GLN A 205 1.50 12.12 22.13
C GLN A 205 1.43 12.26 23.66
N GLN A 206 0.22 12.31 24.23
CA GLN A 206 0.00 12.33 25.67
C GLN A 206 0.05 10.90 26.22
N ASP A 207 1.11 10.60 26.97
CA ASP A 207 1.41 9.31 27.62
C ASP A 207 1.76 8.18 26.61
N ILE A 208 2.85 7.40 26.72
CA ILE A 208 3.24 6.52 27.82
C ILE A 208 4.69 6.02 27.56
N GLU A 209 5.49 5.76 28.59
CA GLU A 209 6.62 4.82 28.52
C GLU A 209 6.08 3.39 28.30
N VAL A 210 5.86 2.98 27.05
CA VAL A 210 5.54 1.59 26.70
C VAL A 210 6.69 0.93 25.96
N ASP A 211 6.87 -0.37 26.16
CA ASP A 211 7.72 -1.18 25.31
C ASP A 211 7.22 -1.19 23.84
N GLU A 212 8.15 -1.43 22.92
CA GLU A 212 7.91 -1.39 21.48
C GLU A 212 6.79 -2.35 21.04
N LEU A 213 6.72 -3.55 21.61
CA LEU A 213 5.73 -4.56 21.22
C LEU A 213 4.31 -4.10 21.60
N SER A 214 4.14 -3.59 22.80
CA SER A 214 2.87 -3.03 23.27
C SER A 214 2.46 -1.80 22.45
N MET A 215 3.41 -0.96 22.03
CA MET A 215 3.16 0.17 21.12
C MET A 215 2.62 -0.31 19.76
N LEU A 216 3.26 -1.30 19.14
CA LEU A 216 2.82 -1.89 17.87
C LEU A 216 1.41 -2.47 17.98
N LYS A 217 1.13 -3.19 19.07
CA LYS A 217 -0.20 -3.76 19.32
C LYS A 217 -1.27 -2.70 19.58
N GLY A 218 -0.96 -1.68 20.39
CA GLY A 218 -1.87 -0.57 20.66
C GLY A 218 -2.24 0.22 19.40
N ARG A 219 -1.24 0.56 18.56
CA ARG A 219 -1.48 1.22 17.26
C ARG A 219 -2.33 0.38 16.32
N PHE A 220 -2.13 -0.94 16.31
CA PHE A 220 -3.01 -1.85 15.58
C PHE A 220 -4.42 -1.88 16.16
N GLY A 221 -4.55 -1.91 17.49
CA GLY A 221 -5.83 -1.83 18.17
C GLY A 221 -6.62 -0.55 17.86
N LEU A 222 -5.96 0.60 17.70
CA LEU A 222 -6.61 1.84 17.23
C LEU A 222 -7.16 1.70 15.81
N CYS A 223 -6.36 1.11 14.91
CA CYS A 223 -6.75 0.86 13.52
C CYS A 223 -7.95 -0.08 13.44
N GLU A 224 -8.05 -1.06 14.34
CA GLU A 224 -9.16 -2.02 14.38
C GLU A 224 -10.33 -1.59 15.27
N GLY A 225 -10.23 -0.43 15.95
CA GLY A 225 -11.26 0.06 16.87
C GLY A 225 -11.38 -0.72 18.18
N TYR A 226 -10.37 -1.52 18.54
CA TYR A 226 -10.32 -2.29 19.79
C TYR A 226 -10.03 -1.40 21.01
N VAL A 227 -9.33 -0.29 20.79
CA VAL A 227 -8.98 0.71 21.81
C VAL A 227 -9.15 2.11 21.25
N THR A 228 -9.29 3.11 22.12
CA THR A 228 -9.32 4.54 21.74
C THR A 228 -8.00 5.24 22.03
N HIS A 229 -7.19 4.71 22.96
CA HIS A 229 -5.83 5.17 23.25
C HIS A 229 -4.87 3.98 23.36
N VAL A 230 -3.60 4.17 23.02
CA VAL A 230 -2.57 3.11 23.15
C VAL A 230 -2.40 2.65 24.60
N SER A 231 -2.57 3.55 25.58
CA SER A 231 -2.53 3.23 27.03
C SER A 231 -3.61 2.24 27.46
N GLU A 232 -4.75 2.20 26.76
CA GLU A 232 -5.78 1.21 27.05
C GLU A 232 -5.29 -0.20 26.73
N PHE A 233 -4.35 -0.35 25.79
CA PHE A 233 -3.77 -1.65 25.46
C PHE A 233 -3.02 -2.23 26.66
N THR A 234 -2.17 -1.44 27.33
CA THR A 234 -1.37 -1.91 28.47
C THR A 234 -2.22 -2.23 29.70
N SER A 235 -3.38 -1.59 29.84
CA SER A 235 -4.29 -1.74 30.98
C SER A 235 -5.38 -2.80 30.77
N ARG A 236 -6.03 -2.85 29.60
CA ARG A 236 -7.06 -3.84 29.25
C ARG A 236 -6.49 -5.19 28.81
N TYR A 237 -5.31 -5.20 28.18
CA TYR A 237 -4.70 -6.42 27.62
C TYR A 237 -3.53 -6.96 28.47
N LYS A 238 -3.59 -6.79 29.81
CA LYS A 238 -2.70 -7.48 30.76
C LYS A 238 -2.75 -9.01 30.67
N PHE A 239 -3.63 -9.58 29.85
CA PHE A 239 -3.62 -10.98 29.45
C PHE A 239 -3.56 -11.10 27.92
N THR A 240 -2.38 -11.43 27.40
CA THR A 240 -2.10 -12.36 26.27
C THR A 240 -0.67 -12.11 25.75
N ASN A 241 0.32 -12.21 26.64
CA ASN A 241 1.66 -12.63 26.20
C ASN A 241 1.59 -14.13 25.89
N ARG A 242 0.73 -14.51 24.95
CA ARG A 242 0.71 -15.87 24.44
C ARG A 242 1.99 -16.00 23.62
N PRO A 243 2.93 -16.88 24.02
CA PRO A 243 4.13 -17.07 23.25
C PRO A 243 3.75 -17.55 21.84
N GLY A 244 4.53 -17.14 20.85
CA GLY A 244 4.26 -17.43 19.44
C GLY A 244 3.83 -16.22 18.63
N SER A 245 4.02 -16.34 17.33
CA SER A 245 3.81 -15.28 16.35
C SER A 245 3.42 -15.88 15.01
N LEU A 246 2.77 -15.09 14.16
CA LEU A 246 2.59 -15.40 12.75
C LEU A 246 3.43 -14.41 11.92
N THR A 247 4.42 -14.91 11.21
CA THR A 247 5.15 -14.17 10.18
C THR A 247 4.64 -14.57 8.79
N LEU A 248 3.91 -13.67 8.14
CA LEU A 248 3.47 -13.82 6.75
C LEU A 248 4.55 -13.27 5.81
N LEU A 249 5.12 -14.11 4.95
CA LEU A 249 5.99 -13.62 3.88
C LEU A 249 5.13 -13.14 2.71
N CYS A 250 5.38 -11.93 2.23
CA CYS A 250 4.71 -11.35 1.06
C CYS A 250 5.75 -11.05 -0.01
N GLY A 251 5.65 -11.69 -1.16
CA GLY A 251 6.62 -11.51 -2.23
C GLY A 251 6.35 -12.46 -3.38
N VAL A 252 6.60 -12.00 -4.60
CA VAL A 252 6.40 -12.84 -5.78
C VAL A 252 7.36 -14.03 -5.79
N ILE A 253 7.06 -15.01 -6.63
CA ILE A 253 7.98 -16.11 -6.93
C ILE A 253 9.34 -15.55 -7.36
N GLY A 254 10.43 -16.07 -6.81
CA GLY A 254 11.77 -15.59 -7.11
C GLY A 254 12.19 -14.33 -6.34
N SER A 255 11.41 -13.84 -5.36
CA SER A 255 11.81 -12.69 -4.52
C SER A 255 12.86 -13.03 -3.45
N GLY A 256 13.10 -14.31 -3.16
CA GLY A 256 14.06 -14.76 -2.13
C GLY A 256 13.44 -15.11 -0.77
N LYS A 257 12.12 -15.33 -0.68
CA LYS A 257 11.43 -15.77 0.54
C LYS A 257 12.12 -16.94 1.25
N SER A 258 12.45 -18.01 0.52
CA SER A 258 13.09 -19.19 1.12
C SER A 258 14.47 -18.89 1.73
N THR A 259 15.24 -17.98 1.11
CA THR A 259 16.50 -17.48 1.67
C THR A 259 16.25 -16.72 2.97
N TYR A 260 15.24 -15.86 3.00
CA TYR A 260 14.86 -15.13 4.21
C TYR A 260 14.45 -16.09 5.35
N ILE A 261 13.62 -17.11 5.05
CA ILE A 261 13.23 -18.14 6.04
C ILE A 261 14.45 -18.80 6.67
N SER A 262 15.45 -19.17 5.86
CA SER A 262 16.65 -19.83 6.37
C SER A 262 17.45 -18.98 7.36
N GLY A 263 17.37 -17.65 7.25
CA GLY A 263 18.03 -16.72 8.16
C GLY A 263 17.29 -16.47 9.47
N ILE A 264 15.97 -16.69 9.53
CA ILE A 264 15.15 -16.37 10.71
C ILE A 264 14.58 -17.60 11.44
N LYS A 265 14.59 -18.78 10.81
CA LYS A 265 14.02 -20.00 11.40
C LYS A 265 14.81 -20.42 12.65
N THR A 266 14.11 -20.67 13.75
CA THR A 266 14.70 -21.21 14.99
C THR A 266 14.18 -22.62 15.27
N LYS A 267 14.66 -23.26 16.34
CA LYS A 267 14.13 -24.55 16.82
C LYS A 267 12.66 -24.47 17.26
N ASN A 268 12.16 -23.28 17.63
CA ASN A 268 10.76 -23.08 18.02
C ASN A 268 9.83 -22.73 16.85
N THR A 269 10.39 -22.62 15.63
CA THR A 269 9.65 -22.13 14.46
C THR A 269 9.07 -23.27 13.64
N VAL A 270 7.76 -23.21 13.38
CA VAL A 270 7.06 -24.05 12.42
C VAL A 270 6.96 -23.30 11.08
N VAL A 271 7.56 -23.85 10.03
CA VAL A 271 7.44 -23.30 8.68
C VAL A 271 6.33 -24.04 7.96
N ILE A 272 5.31 -23.31 7.51
CA ILE A 272 4.18 -23.83 6.74
C ILE A 272 4.33 -23.34 5.30
N SER A 273 4.88 -24.18 4.44
CA SER A 273 5.05 -23.91 3.01
C SER A 273 3.94 -24.56 2.21
N LEU A 274 3.25 -23.76 1.40
CA LEU A 274 2.21 -24.29 0.50
C LEU A 274 2.83 -25.13 -0.62
N ASP A 275 4.06 -24.85 -1.03
CA ASP A 275 4.77 -25.64 -2.03
C ASP A 275 5.20 -27.00 -1.46
N ASP A 276 5.66 -27.05 -0.21
CA ASP A 276 6.02 -28.31 0.46
C ASP A 276 4.77 -29.19 0.67
N ILE A 277 3.66 -28.59 1.13
CA ILE A 277 2.39 -29.32 1.27
C ILE A 277 1.87 -29.81 -0.08
N ARG A 278 2.04 -29.04 -1.17
CA ARG A 278 1.70 -29.54 -2.53
C ARG A 278 2.51 -30.77 -2.90
N ALA A 279 3.81 -30.79 -2.57
CA ALA A 279 4.67 -31.94 -2.84
C ALA A 279 4.30 -33.18 -2.00
N GLU A 280 3.84 -32.99 -0.75
CA GLU A 280 3.34 -34.08 0.10
C GLU A 280 2.02 -34.68 -0.42
N VAL A 281 1.11 -33.81 -0.90
CA VAL A 281 -0.27 -34.20 -1.27
C VAL A 281 -0.36 -34.76 -2.69
N SER A 282 0.57 -34.39 -3.58
CA SER A 282 0.49 -34.74 -5.00
C SER A 282 1.55 -35.72 -5.47
N PHE A 283 1.09 -36.83 -6.06
CA PHE A 283 1.78 -37.47 -7.18
C PHE A 283 1.17 -36.85 -8.45
N ARG A 284 1.74 -35.74 -8.92
CA ARG A 284 1.37 -34.95 -10.13
C ARG A 284 0.04 -34.17 -10.10
N ALA A 285 0.18 -32.84 -10.19
CA ALA A 285 -0.63 -31.86 -10.94
C ALA A 285 -2.14 -32.13 -11.13
N ASP A 286 -2.94 -32.02 -10.06
CA ASP A 286 -4.40 -31.81 -10.18
C ASP A 286 -4.82 -30.55 -9.43
N GLN A 287 -5.42 -29.58 -10.14
CA GLN A 287 -5.91 -28.32 -9.57
C GLN A 287 -7.06 -28.52 -8.56
N SER A 288 -7.71 -29.69 -8.56
CA SER A 288 -8.69 -30.10 -7.53
C SER A 288 -8.08 -30.16 -6.11
N GLN A 289 -6.76 -30.27 -6.00
CA GLN A 289 -6.02 -30.43 -4.73
C GLN A 289 -5.67 -29.11 -4.04
N ASN A 290 -5.85 -27.95 -4.69
CA ASN A 290 -5.55 -26.65 -4.06
C ASN A 290 -6.36 -26.42 -2.78
N LYS A 291 -7.62 -26.87 -2.75
CA LYS A 291 -8.47 -26.81 -1.55
C LYS A 291 -7.88 -27.68 -0.43
N LYS A 292 -7.43 -28.89 -0.76
CA LYS A 292 -6.83 -29.84 0.20
C LYS A 292 -5.53 -29.30 0.80
N VAL A 293 -4.67 -28.71 -0.03
CA VAL A 293 -3.43 -28.03 0.42
C VAL A 293 -3.74 -26.93 1.41
N LEU A 294 -4.74 -26.08 1.12
CA LEU A 294 -5.15 -25.01 2.04
C LEU A 294 -5.75 -25.55 3.34
N ILE A 295 -6.51 -26.64 3.30
CA ILE A 295 -7.04 -27.29 4.51
C ILE A 295 -5.89 -27.75 5.40
N ILE A 296 -4.94 -28.52 4.85
CA ILE A 296 -3.78 -29.02 5.60
C ILE A 296 -2.93 -27.87 6.16
N ALA A 297 -2.70 -26.82 5.35
CA ALA A 297 -1.94 -25.65 5.80
C ALA A 297 -2.63 -24.93 6.97
N ASN A 298 -3.96 -24.76 6.91
CA ASN A 298 -4.73 -24.16 7.99
C ASN A 298 -4.77 -25.05 9.25
N GLU A 299 -4.89 -26.36 9.11
CA GLU A 299 -4.82 -27.30 10.24
C GLU A 299 -3.46 -27.21 10.95
N ARG A 300 -2.37 -27.21 10.18
CA ARG A 300 -1.00 -27.03 10.70
C ARG A 300 -0.83 -25.68 11.40
N LEU A 301 -1.41 -24.61 10.84
CA LEU A 301 -1.39 -23.28 11.47
C LEU A 301 -2.12 -23.30 12.81
N LEU A 302 -3.36 -23.80 12.84
CA LEU A 302 -4.15 -23.87 14.07
C LEU A 302 -3.46 -24.73 15.14
N GLN A 303 -2.85 -25.85 14.76
CA GLN A 303 -2.07 -26.67 15.68
C GLN A 303 -0.88 -25.89 16.25
N ALA A 304 -0.06 -25.27 15.39
CA ALA A 304 1.12 -24.53 15.83
C ALA A 304 0.75 -23.34 16.74
N LEU A 305 -0.34 -22.63 16.44
CA LEU A 305 -0.85 -21.54 17.29
C LEU A 305 -1.36 -22.04 18.64
N ARG A 306 -2.01 -23.22 18.69
CA ARG A 306 -2.41 -23.85 19.97
C ARG A 306 -1.20 -24.21 20.82
N GLU A 307 -0.13 -24.67 20.19
CA GLU A 307 1.14 -25.04 20.81
C GLU A 307 2.07 -23.85 21.12
N ASN A 308 1.61 -22.60 20.93
CA ASN A 308 2.37 -21.38 21.19
C ASN A 308 3.69 -21.29 20.40
N LYS A 309 3.69 -21.82 19.17
CA LYS A 309 4.86 -21.80 18.27
C LYS A 309 4.93 -20.52 17.45
N ASP A 310 6.13 -20.16 17.06
CA ASP A 310 6.35 -19.16 16.01
C ASP A 310 6.07 -19.80 14.66
N VAL A 311 5.20 -19.20 13.86
CA VAL A 311 4.79 -19.71 12.56
C VAL A 311 5.33 -18.80 11.48
N ILE A 312 6.07 -19.36 10.52
CA ILE A 312 6.37 -18.69 9.26
C ILE A 312 5.48 -19.30 8.19
N TRP A 313 4.64 -18.46 7.58
CA TRP A 313 3.78 -18.87 6.48
C TRP A 313 4.46 -18.54 5.14
N ASP A 314 4.97 -19.58 4.48
CA ASP A 314 5.65 -19.45 3.18
C ASP A 314 4.65 -19.65 2.03
N ALA A 315 4.17 -18.51 1.54
CA ALA A 315 3.40 -18.38 0.32
C ALA A 315 3.76 -17.05 -0.34
N THR A 316 3.24 -16.80 -1.53
CA THR A 316 3.47 -15.50 -2.20
C THR A 316 2.70 -14.36 -1.55
N ASN A 317 1.50 -14.64 -1.01
CA ASN A 317 0.66 -13.70 -0.26
C ASN A 317 0.49 -12.34 -0.96
N THR A 318 0.39 -12.33 -2.29
CA THR A 318 0.35 -11.09 -3.08
C THR A 318 -1.02 -10.39 -3.07
N ARG A 319 -2.06 -11.07 -2.57
CA ARG A 319 -3.43 -10.56 -2.49
C ARG A 319 -3.85 -10.35 -1.05
N LYS A 320 -4.49 -9.22 -0.77
CA LYS A 320 -4.95 -8.82 0.56
C LYS A 320 -5.99 -9.78 1.14
N ASP A 321 -6.95 -10.22 0.34
CA ASP A 321 -8.04 -11.11 0.80
C ASP A 321 -7.54 -12.47 1.30
N PHE A 322 -6.42 -12.95 0.79
CA PHE A 322 -5.76 -14.16 1.32
C PHE A 322 -5.01 -13.88 2.62
N ARG A 323 -4.33 -12.73 2.73
CA ARG A 323 -3.62 -12.34 3.95
C ARG A 323 -4.60 -12.11 5.10
N ASP A 324 -5.70 -11.39 4.85
CA ASP A 324 -6.73 -11.08 5.85
C ASP A 324 -7.28 -12.36 6.54
N LYS A 325 -7.48 -13.45 5.79
CA LYS A 325 -7.93 -14.72 6.36
C LYS A 325 -6.94 -15.29 7.39
N LEU A 326 -5.64 -15.23 7.08
CA LEU A 326 -4.59 -15.74 7.95
C LEU A 326 -4.36 -14.82 9.15
N ILE A 327 -4.38 -13.51 8.91
CA ILE A 327 -4.26 -12.48 9.96
C ILE A 327 -5.40 -12.64 10.95
N ASN A 328 -6.65 -12.74 10.48
CA ASN A 328 -7.82 -12.90 11.35
C ASN A 328 -7.75 -14.19 12.20
N VAL A 329 -7.27 -15.30 11.63
CA VAL A 329 -7.03 -16.53 12.42
C VAL A 329 -6.02 -16.27 13.54
N ALA A 330 -4.89 -15.63 13.23
CA ALA A 330 -3.87 -15.32 14.22
C ALA A 330 -4.36 -14.34 15.31
N LEU A 331 -5.10 -13.30 14.92
CA LEU A 331 -5.69 -12.33 15.85
C LEU A 331 -6.70 -12.99 16.81
N ASN A 332 -7.52 -13.92 16.33
CA ASN A 332 -8.44 -14.69 17.16
C ASN A 332 -7.73 -15.59 18.19
N TYR A 333 -6.47 -15.94 17.94
CA TYR A 333 -5.60 -16.66 18.89
C TYR A 333 -4.78 -15.71 19.78
N HIS A 334 -4.95 -14.40 19.62
CA HIS A 334 -4.23 -13.34 20.32
C HIS A 334 -2.70 -13.40 20.13
N VAL A 335 -2.23 -13.90 18.98
CA VAL A 335 -0.80 -13.94 18.67
C VAL A 335 -0.36 -12.69 17.91
N PHE A 336 0.92 -12.34 18.04
CA PHE A 336 1.50 -11.25 17.27
C PHE A 336 1.58 -11.60 15.79
N VAL A 337 1.34 -10.62 14.92
CA VAL A 337 1.26 -10.81 13.46
C VAL A 337 2.21 -9.83 12.81
N ASN A 338 3.17 -10.39 12.07
CA ASN A 338 4.16 -9.66 11.30
C ASN A 338 4.00 -10.00 9.82
N ILE A 339 4.04 -9.00 8.95
CA ILE A 339 4.15 -9.20 7.50
C ILE A 339 5.54 -8.76 7.07
N VAL A 340 6.27 -9.66 6.42
CA VAL A 340 7.57 -9.33 5.81
C VAL A 340 7.39 -9.28 4.30
N VAL A 341 7.45 -8.07 3.76
CA VAL A 341 7.37 -7.80 2.33
C VAL A 341 8.76 -7.88 1.73
N ILE A 342 8.95 -8.74 0.74
CA ILE A 342 10.23 -8.92 0.03
C ILE A 342 10.01 -8.54 -1.42
N LEU A 343 10.52 -7.37 -1.78
CA LEU A 343 10.48 -6.82 -3.14
C LEU A 343 11.88 -6.77 -3.71
N LYS A 344 11.97 -7.12 -5.00
CA LYS A 344 13.18 -6.98 -5.80
C LYS A 344 12.82 -6.45 -7.16
N TYR A 345 13.82 -5.90 -7.87
CA TYR A 345 13.68 -5.58 -9.30
C TYR A 345 13.15 -6.77 -10.09
N GLU A 346 12.32 -6.49 -11.09
CA GLU A 346 11.71 -7.53 -11.92
C GLU A 346 12.78 -8.38 -12.63
N SER A 347 13.83 -7.74 -13.13
CA SER A 347 14.99 -8.39 -13.75
C SER A 347 15.63 -9.42 -12.81
N THR A 348 15.82 -9.06 -11.54
CA THR A 348 16.37 -9.91 -10.49
C THR A 348 15.43 -11.07 -10.15
N ILE A 349 14.12 -10.82 -10.06
CA ILE A 349 13.10 -11.85 -9.83
C ILE A 349 13.15 -12.90 -10.94
N ARG A 350 13.18 -12.47 -12.21
CA ARG A 350 13.23 -13.37 -13.36
C ARG A 350 14.51 -14.19 -13.39
N LEU A 351 15.65 -13.55 -13.11
CA LEU A 351 16.93 -14.25 -13.02
C LEU A 351 16.93 -15.31 -11.92
N GLN A 352 16.36 -14.99 -10.74
CA GLN A 352 16.25 -15.94 -9.63
C GLN A 352 15.27 -17.08 -9.95
N ASN A 353 14.14 -16.79 -10.60
CA ASN A 353 13.18 -17.82 -11.01
C ASN A 353 13.81 -18.85 -11.95
N LYS A 354 14.61 -18.40 -12.93
CA LYS A 354 15.33 -19.29 -13.87
C LYS A 354 16.32 -20.23 -13.19
N LYS A 355 16.84 -19.86 -12.01
CA LYS A 355 17.81 -20.68 -11.24
C LYS A 355 17.15 -21.67 -10.27
N ARG A 356 15.82 -21.68 -10.13
CA ARG A 356 15.11 -22.59 -9.23
C ARG A 356 15.18 -24.03 -9.77
N ALA A 357 15.12 -25.01 -8.86
CA ALA A 357 15.00 -26.43 -9.23
C ALA A 357 13.73 -26.70 -10.07
N MET A 358 12.64 -25.97 -9.79
CA MET A 358 11.43 -25.95 -10.61
C MET A 358 11.05 -24.49 -10.92
N PRO A 359 11.52 -23.93 -12.05
CA PRO A 359 11.11 -22.61 -12.50
C PRO A 359 9.63 -22.57 -12.85
N VAL A 360 8.97 -21.44 -12.62
CA VAL A 360 7.61 -21.22 -13.15
C VAL A 360 7.65 -20.47 -14.48
N PRO A 361 6.67 -20.65 -15.38
CA PRO A 361 6.58 -19.88 -16.61
C PRO A 361 6.51 -18.37 -16.36
N ASP A 362 7.09 -17.57 -17.27
CA ASP A 362 7.14 -16.10 -17.13
C ASP A 362 5.76 -15.47 -16.94
N HIS A 363 4.73 -15.94 -17.66
CA HIS A 363 3.36 -15.41 -17.51
C HIS A 363 2.79 -15.55 -16.09
N ILE A 364 3.27 -16.52 -15.29
CA ILE A 364 2.88 -16.65 -13.87
C ILE A 364 3.54 -15.57 -13.03
N VAL A 365 4.80 -15.24 -13.31
CA VAL A 365 5.51 -14.12 -12.67
C VAL A 365 4.83 -12.80 -13.03
N ASP A 366 4.50 -12.60 -14.31
CA ASP A 366 3.80 -11.42 -14.81
C ASP A 366 2.47 -11.22 -14.08
N GLN A 367 1.69 -12.28 -13.94
CA GLN A 367 0.41 -12.24 -13.24
C GLN A 367 0.55 -11.87 -11.77
N GLN A 368 1.61 -12.33 -11.09
CA GLN A 368 1.87 -11.99 -9.70
C GLN A 368 2.30 -10.53 -9.54
N ILE A 369 3.16 -10.02 -10.43
CA ILE A 369 3.60 -8.62 -10.47
C ILE A 369 2.41 -7.70 -10.73
N GLN A 370 1.63 -7.97 -11.77
CA GLN A 370 0.50 -7.13 -12.19
C GLN A 370 -0.66 -7.09 -11.20
N ARG A 371 -0.70 -7.99 -10.22
CA ARG A 371 -1.76 -8.09 -9.21
C ARG A 371 -1.23 -7.94 -7.79
N PHE A 372 0.00 -7.50 -7.63
CA PHE A 372 0.63 -7.39 -6.32
C PHE A 372 0.01 -6.27 -5.51
N GLN A 373 -0.75 -6.62 -4.49
CA GLN A 373 -1.31 -5.68 -3.52
C GLN A 373 -0.33 -5.54 -2.37
N LEU A 374 0.50 -4.49 -2.43
CA LEU A 374 1.46 -4.16 -1.38
C LEU A 374 0.74 -4.06 -0.02
N PRO A 375 1.17 -4.83 1.01
CA PRO A 375 0.64 -4.67 2.37
C PRO A 375 0.88 -3.25 2.88
N THR A 376 -0.04 -2.70 3.66
CA THR A 376 0.12 -1.38 4.29
C THR A 376 0.49 -1.53 5.76
N GLN A 377 1.01 -0.48 6.40
CA GLN A 377 1.45 -0.54 7.80
C GLN A 377 0.31 -0.89 8.78
N SER A 378 -0.93 -0.55 8.43
CA SER A 378 -2.13 -0.84 9.21
C SER A 378 -2.66 -2.27 9.04
N GLU A 379 -2.12 -3.06 8.10
CA GLU A 379 -2.63 -4.42 7.81
C GLU A 379 -2.33 -5.43 8.93
N ALA A 380 -1.28 -5.20 9.72
CA ALA A 380 -0.86 -6.10 10.80
C ALA A 380 -0.28 -5.32 11.99
N HIS A 381 0.10 -6.04 13.05
CA HIS A 381 0.82 -5.41 14.17
C HIS A 381 2.13 -4.78 13.71
N GLN A 382 2.84 -5.45 12.79
CA GLN A 382 4.05 -4.94 12.16
C GLN A 382 4.09 -5.33 10.68
N VAL A 383 4.54 -4.40 9.84
CA VAL A 383 4.87 -4.65 8.45
C VAL A 383 6.30 -4.17 8.18
N THR A 384 7.14 -5.08 7.73
CA THR A 384 8.55 -4.81 7.41
C THR A 384 8.75 -4.93 5.91
N TYR A 385 9.32 -3.89 5.29
CA TYR A 385 9.67 -3.89 3.87
C TYR A 385 11.16 -4.16 3.70
N LEU A 386 11.48 -5.22 2.96
CA LEU A 386 12.82 -5.60 2.51
C LEU A 386 12.87 -5.37 1.00
N ILE A 387 13.32 -4.18 0.60
CA ILE A 387 13.41 -3.75 -0.79
C ILE A 387 14.88 -3.82 -1.21
N HIS A 388 15.19 -4.66 -2.20
CA HIS A 388 16.57 -4.99 -2.59
C HIS A 388 16.79 -5.09 -4.10
#